data_AF-A0AA91EET5-F1
#
_entry.id   AF-A0AA91EET5-F1
#
_cell.length_a   1.000
_cell.length_b   1.000
_cell.length_c   1.000
_cell.angle_alpha   90.00
_cell.angle_beta   90.00
_cell.angle_gamma   90.00
#
_symmetry.space_group_name_H-M   'P 1'
#
loop_
_entity.id
_entity.type
_entity.pdbx_description
1 polymer ?
#
loop_
_entity_poly.entity_id
_entity_poly.type
_entity_poly.pdbx_seq_one_letter_code
_entity_poly.pdbx_strand_id
1 'polypeptide(L)'
;MRKLGVDAERKNVVAAQWEQQTTDANEKAKIESCSSEIRQASVQIVQPQVNRVQQVTTDPAQLTALNDVHTKWLAYMNSITLKGTDASLAKAFNNAADKLESM
;
A
#
# COMPACT_ATOMS: atom_id res chain seq x y z
N MET A 1 8.10 1.28 3.74
CA MET A 1 6.95 0.75 2.97
C MET A 1 5.98 -0.07 3.82
N ARG A 2 6.46 -1.04 4.62
CA ARG A 2 5.58 -1.92 5.43
C ARG A 2 4.65 -1.17 6.40
N LYS A 3 5.21 -0.28 7.24
CA LYS A 3 4.42 0.56 8.16
C LYS A 3 3.35 1.40 7.46
N LEU A 4 3.70 2.00 6.31
CA LEU A 4 2.76 2.82 5.53
C LEU A 4 1.58 2.02 4.99
N GLY A 5 1.83 0.78 4.53
CA GLY A 5 0.76 -0.10 4.07
C GLY A 5 -0.19 -0.53 5.20
N VAL A 6 0.36 -0.90 6.37
CA VAL A 6 -0.44 -1.25 7.56
C VAL A 6 -1.27 -0.07 8.05
N ASP A 7 -0.70 1.13 8.09
CA ASP A 7 -1.42 2.34 8.50
C ASP A 7 -2.53 2.68 7.48
N ALA A 8 -2.30 2.49 6.19
CA ALA A 8 -3.32 2.67 5.15
C ALA A 8 -4.47 1.68 5.30
N GLU A 9 -4.17 0.39 5.53
CA GLU A 9 -5.18 -0.65 5.79
C GLU A 9 -6.04 -0.31 7.01
N ARG A 10 -5.41 0.06 8.13
CA ARG A 10 -6.13 0.43 9.36
C ARG A 10 -7.08 1.61 9.15
N LYS A 11 -6.63 2.66 8.46
CA LYS A 11 -7.47 3.82 8.14
C LYS A 11 -8.65 3.43 7.24
N ASN A 12 -8.44 2.50 6.31
CA ASN A 12 -9.52 2.00 5.44
C ASN A 12 -10.56 1.19 6.21
N VAL A 13 -10.15 0.41 7.22
CA VAL A 13 -11.09 -0.29 8.11
C VAL A 13 -11.97 0.70 8.89
N VAL A 14 -11.39 1.79 9.39
CA VAL A 14 -12.16 2.85 10.06
C VAL A 14 -13.14 3.51 9.08
N ALA A 15 -12.69 3.83 7.86
CA ALA A 15 -13.56 4.37 6.81
C ALA A 15 -14.74 3.43 6.48
N ALA A 16 -14.51 2.12 6.47
CA ALA A 16 -15.54 1.11 6.25
C ALA A 16 -16.58 1.05 7.37
N GLN A 17 -16.14 1.17 8.62
CA GLN A 17 -17.05 1.23 9.77
C GLN A 17 -17.94 2.47 9.71
N TRP A 18 -17.39 3.61 9.27
CA TRP A 18 -18.18 4.82 9.02
C TRP A 18 -19.16 4.64 7.86
N GLU A 19 -18.74 4.06 6.72
CA GLU A 19 -19.62 3.77 5.58
C GLU A 19 -20.81 2.86 5.95
N GLN A 20 -20.59 1.88 6.84
CA GLN A 20 -21.64 1.00 7.34
C GLN A 20 -22.64 1.70 8.28
N GLN A 21 -22.20 2.71 9.03
CA GLN A 21 -23.05 3.46 9.97
C GLN A 21 -23.78 4.63 9.29
N THR A 22 -23.26 5.13 8.17
CA THR A 22 -23.85 6.20 7.39
C THR A 22 -25.00 5.68 6.51
N THR A 23 -26.18 6.29 6.63
CA THR A 23 -27.34 6.00 5.75
C THR A 23 -27.42 6.92 4.53
N ASP A 24 -26.62 8.00 4.48
CA ASP A 24 -26.58 8.97 3.39
C ASP A 24 -25.60 8.53 2.28
N ALA A 25 -26.11 8.34 1.06
CA ALA A 25 -25.31 7.95 -0.10
C ALA A 25 -24.22 8.97 -0.49
N ASN A 26 -24.45 10.27 -0.28
CA ASN A 26 -23.45 11.31 -0.56
C ASN A 26 -22.28 11.25 0.42
N GLU A 27 -22.54 10.94 1.69
CA GLU A 27 -21.47 10.75 2.67
C GLU A 27 -20.64 9.50 2.37
N LYS A 28 -21.27 8.40 1.95
CA LYS A 28 -20.57 7.19 1.48
C LYS A 28 -19.62 7.50 0.31
N ALA A 29 -20.10 8.24 -0.69
CA ALA A 29 -19.28 8.64 -1.84
C ALA A 29 -18.06 9.49 -1.44
N LYS A 30 -18.21 10.38 -0.45
CA LYS A 30 -17.09 11.18 0.08
C LYS A 30 -16.05 10.31 0.79
N ILE A 31 -16.49 9.31 1.55
CA ILE A 31 -15.60 8.36 2.25
C ILE A 31 -14.78 7.55 1.23
N GLU A 32 -15.43 7.06 0.17
CA GLU A 32 -14.77 6.35 -0.92
C GLU A 32 -13.76 7.24 -1.66
N SER A 33 -14.13 8.49 -1.98
CA SER A 33 -13.22 9.46 -2.62
C SER A 33 -11.99 9.72 -1.77
N CYS A 34 -12.18 10.03 -0.48
CA CYS A 34 -11.07 10.30 0.44
C CYS A 34 -10.11 9.10 0.56
N SER A 35 -10.66 7.88 0.62
CA SER A 35 -9.86 6.66 0.67
C SER A 35 -9.01 6.48 -0.61
N SER A 36 -9.58 6.78 -1.78
CA SER A 36 -8.86 6.74 -3.05
C SER A 36 -7.76 7.81 -3.14
N GLU A 37 -8.04 9.03 -2.70
CA GLU A 37 -7.08 10.15 -2.67
C GLU A 37 -5.88 9.85 -1.77
N ILE A 38 -6.12 9.29 -0.57
CA ILE A 38 -5.05 8.88 0.35
C ILE A 38 -4.16 7.81 -0.28
N ARG A 39 -4.75 6.83 -0.98
CA ARG A 39 -4.00 5.79 -1.71
C ARG A 39 -3.12 6.42 -2.79
N GLN A 40 -3.68 7.32 -3.59
CA GLN A 40 -2.92 8.01 -4.65
C GLN A 40 -1.76 8.85 -4.08
N ALA A 41 -2.02 9.63 -3.03
CA ALA A 41 -1.00 10.41 -2.34
C ALA A 41 0.13 9.53 -1.78
N SER A 42 -0.23 8.37 -1.21
CA SER A 42 0.76 7.40 -0.69
C SER A 42 1.69 6.88 -1.78
N VAL A 43 1.17 6.55 -2.96
CA VAL A 43 1.97 6.15 -4.13
C VAL A 43 2.88 7.29 -4.58
N GLN A 44 2.36 8.52 -4.67
CA GLN A 44 3.12 9.70 -5.08
C GLN A 44 4.27 10.04 -4.12
N ILE A 45 4.14 9.74 -2.82
CA ILE A 45 5.20 9.94 -1.82
C ILE A 45 6.27 8.85 -1.91
N VAL A 46 5.87 7.59 -2.11
CA VAL A 46 6.80 6.45 -2.07
C VAL A 46 7.58 6.28 -3.38
N GLN A 47 6.93 6.50 -4.54
CA GLN A 47 7.55 6.28 -5.85
C GLN A 47 8.88 7.03 -6.05
N PRO A 48 8.99 8.34 -5.72
CA PRO A 48 10.27 9.06 -5.85
C PRO A 48 11.36 8.51 -4.93
N GLN A 49 11.00 8.00 -3.75
CA GLN A 49 11.98 7.42 -2.83
C GLN A 49 12.50 6.08 -3.36
N VAL A 50 11.62 5.23 -3.89
CA VAL A 50 12.03 3.97 -4.54
C VAL A 50 12.96 4.24 -5.71
N ASN A 51 12.61 5.20 -6.57
CA ASN A 51 13.46 5.56 -7.71
C ASN A 51 14.85 6.02 -7.28
N ARG A 52 14.95 6.83 -6.21
CA ARG A 52 16.24 7.28 -5.67
C ARG A 52 17.08 6.12 -5.14
N VAL A 53 16.47 5.18 -4.42
CA VAL A 53 17.20 4.01 -3.89
C VAL A 53 17.65 3.10 -5.04
N GLN A 54 16.81 2.88 -6.05
CA GLN A 54 17.17 2.10 -7.25
C GLN A 54 18.39 2.69 -7.97
N GLN A 55 18.48 4.03 -8.08
CA GLN A 55 19.59 4.71 -8.75
C GLN A 55 20.95 4.53 -8.06
N VAL A 56 20.96 4.34 -6.73
CA VAL A 56 22.20 4.20 -5.95
C VAL A 56 22.51 2.75 -5.57
N THR A 57 21.60 1.81 -5.85
CA THR A 57 21.79 0.38 -5.57
C THR A 57 22.62 -0.24 -6.69
N THR A 58 23.85 -0.65 -6.38
CA THR A 58 24.80 -1.21 -7.35
C THR A 58 24.80 -2.74 -7.38
N ASP A 59 24.38 -3.39 -6.29
CA ASP A 59 24.28 -4.85 -6.23
C ASP A 59 23.05 -5.33 -7.04
N PRO A 60 23.24 -6.18 -8.07
CA PRO A 60 22.14 -6.64 -8.93
C PRO A 60 21.08 -7.45 -8.19
N ALA A 61 21.46 -8.19 -7.15
CA ALA A 61 20.54 -9.02 -6.39
C ALA A 61 19.67 -8.14 -5.48
N GLN A 62 20.26 -7.14 -4.81
CA GLN A 62 19.54 -6.14 -4.02
C GLN A 62 18.61 -5.30 -4.91
N LEU A 63 19.05 -4.89 -6.10
CA LEU A 63 18.20 -4.15 -7.04
C LEU A 63 16.99 -4.98 -7.47
N THR A 64 17.20 -6.26 -7.76
CA THR A 64 16.11 -7.19 -8.10
C THR A 64 15.14 -7.38 -6.94
N ALA A 65 15.64 -7.55 -5.71
CA ALA A 65 14.82 -7.67 -4.52
C ALA A 65 14.03 -6.38 -4.23
N LEU A 66 14.64 -5.21 -4.39
CA LEU A 66 13.97 -3.91 -4.27
C LEU A 66 12.82 -3.76 -5.28
N ASN A 67 13.04 -4.15 -6.53
CA ASN A 67 12.01 -4.11 -7.58
C ASN A 67 10.83 -5.05 -7.26
N ASP A 68 11.12 -6.24 -6.74
CA ASP A 68 10.10 -7.21 -6.32
C ASP A 68 9.26 -6.67 -5.14
N VAL A 69 9.92 -6.10 -4.12
CA VAL A 69 9.26 -5.42 -2.99
C VAL A 69 8.35 -4.31 -3.48
N HIS A 70 8.85 -3.44 -4.37
CA HIS A 70 8.07 -2.30 -4.87
C HIS A 70 6.84 -2.76 -5.66
N THR A 71 6.99 -3.75 -6.55
CA THR A 71 5.89 -4.30 -7.34
C THR A 71 4.79 -4.88 -6.45
N LYS A 72 5.17 -5.68 -5.45
CA LYS A 72 4.22 -6.29 -4.51
C LYS A 72 3.59 -5.27 -3.58
N TRP A 73 4.33 -4.23 -3.18
CA TRP A 73 3.77 -3.11 -2.41
C TRP A 73 2.67 -2.37 -3.18
N LEU A 74 2.89 -2.06 -4.47
CA LEU A 74 1.86 -1.44 -5.31
C LEU A 74 0.61 -2.32 -5.43
N ALA A 75 0.78 -3.63 -5.64
CA ALA A 75 -0.34 -4.57 -5.71
C ALA A 75 -1.14 -4.60 -4.39
N TYR A 76 -0.44 -4.69 -3.24
CA TYR A 76 -1.06 -4.64 -1.92
C TYR A 76 -1.79 -3.31 -1.66
N MET A 77 -1.18 -2.17 -1.98
CA MET A 77 -1.84 -0.86 -1.82
C MET A 77 -3.08 -0.72 -2.70
N ASN A 78 -3.06 -1.28 -3.91
CA ASN A 78 -4.21 -1.24 -4.82
C ASN A 78 -5.33 -2.19 -4.40
N SER A 79 -5.03 -3.26 -3.66
CA SER A 79 -6.06 -4.18 -3.13
C SER A 79 -6.76 -3.67 -1.87
N ILE A 80 -6.27 -2.59 -1.26
CA ILE A 80 -6.91 -1.99 -0.10
C ILE A 80 -8.23 -1.34 -0.53
N THR A 81 -9.33 -1.92 -0.06
CA THR A 81 -10.71 -1.45 -0.23
C THR A 81 -11.35 -1.21 1.13
N LEU A 82 -12.54 -0.59 1.16
CA LEU A 82 -13.30 -0.45 2.41
C LEU A 82 -13.59 -1.83 3.04
N LYS A 83 -13.71 -2.90 2.26
CA LYS A 83 -13.99 -4.24 2.79
C LYS A 83 -12.76 -4.97 3.32
N GLY A 84 -11.60 -4.32 3.32
CA GLY A 84 -10.32 -4.91 3.67
C GLY A 84 -9.38 -5.01 2.48
N THR A 85 -8.36 -5.86 2.62
CA THR A 85 -7.31 -6.05 1.62
C THR A 85 -7.24 -7.52 1.18
N ASP A 86 -6.60 -7.78 0.06
CA ASP A 86 -6.27 -9.14 -0.34
C ASP A 86 -5.12 -9.68 0.54
N ALA A 87 -5.44 -10.66 1.38
CA ALA A 87 -4.49 -11.26 2.31
C ALA A 87 -3.30 -11.94 1.60
N SER A 88 -3.50 -12.45 0.37
CA SER A 88 -2.44 -13.06 -0.43
C SER A 88 -1.47 -12.00 -0.93
N LEU A 89 -1.96 -10.84 -1.34
CA LEU A 89 -1.12 -9.70 -1.76
C LEU A 89 -0.36 -9.10 -0.58
N ALA A 90 -1.01 -8.94 0.58
CA ALA A 90 -0.37 -8.51 1.81
C ALA A 90 0.78 -9.48 2.22
N LYS A 91 0.52 -10.79 2.17
CA LYS A 91 1.53 -11.82 2.44
C LYS A 91 2.67 -11.80 1.42
N ALA A 92 2.37 -11.68 0.14
CA ALA A 92 3.38 -11.60 -0.91
C ALA A 92 4.32 -10.41 -0.70
N PHE A 93 3.76 -9.24 -0.40
CA PHE A 93 4.53 -8.04 -0.06
C PHE A 93 5.41 -8.26 1.17
N ASN A 94 4.86 -8.80 2.26
CA ASN A 94 5.63 -9.05 3.49
C ASN A 94 6.81 -9.99 3.25
N ASN A 95 6.59 -11.09 2.52
CA ASN A 95 7.66 -12.05 2.19
C ASN A 95 8.77 -11.41 1.33
N ALA A 96 8.41 -10.54 0.39
CA ALA A 96 9.42 -9.84 -0.42
C ALA A 96 10.25 -8.87 0.43
N ALA A 97 9.59 -8.17 1.36
CA ALA A 97 10.26 -7.24 2.26
C ALA A 97 11.20 -8.00 3.23
N ASP A 98 10.78 -9.13 3.78
CA ASP A 98 11.63 -9.99 4.62
C ASP A 98 12.87 -10.49 3.85
N LYS A 99 12.67 -10.89 2.58
CA LYS A 99 13.77 -11.31 1.72
C LYS A 99 14.79 -10.19 1.53
N LEU A 100 14.34 -8.97 1.23
CA LEU A 100 15.25 -7.81 1.08
C LEU A 100 15.98 -7.48 2.40
N GLU A 101 15.30 -7.55 3.54
CA GLU A 101 15.90 -7.30 4.87
C GLU A 101 16.94 -8.36 5.27
N SER A 102 16.87 -9.56 4.69
CA SER A 102 17.78 -10.68 4.96
C SER A 102 19.04 -10.75 4.08
N MET A 103 19.19 -9.82 3.14
CA MET A 103 20.34 -9.74 2.21
C MET A 103 21.45 -8.85 2.75
#